data_AF-A0A5C5TCA0-F1
#
_entry.id   AF-A0A5C5TCA0-F1
#
_cell.length_a   1.000
_cell.length_b   1.000
_cell.length_c   1.000
_cell.angle_alpha   90.00
_cell.angle_beta   90.00
_cell.angle_gamma   90.00
#
_symmetry.space_group_name_H-M   'P 1'
#
loop_
_entity.id
_entity.type
_entity.pdbx_description
1 polymer ?
#
loop_
_entity_poly.entity_id
_entity_poly.type
_entity_poly.pdbx_seq_one_letter_code
_entity_poly.pdbx_strand_id
1 'polypeptide(L)'
;MSLRGCVGRYTREEGRHCQNWPDDQLMVIDLLNSVGLDDGGAGGTLDGNINGRLVTGISSDALYQAITRFEDRHFPGQRNGFVAPDSPLLKCLEAVSAGGTGADIGRRLSG
;
A
#
# COMPACT_ATOMS: atom_id res chain seq x y z
N MET A 1 13.06 2.59 -2.55
CA MET A 1 13.51 1.98 -1.26
C MET A 1 13.12 0.50 -1.30
N SER A 2 13.59 -0.39 -0.42
CA SER A 2 13.21 -1.82 -0.51
C SER A 2 12.43 -2.29 0.72
N LEU A 3 11.21 -2.79 0.50
CA LEU A 3 10.49 -3.56 1.52
C LEU A 3 11.24 -4.87 1.78
N ARG A 4 11.31 -5.28 3.04
CA ARG A 4 11.93 -6.56 3.41
C ARG A 4 10.92 -7.70 3.40
N GLY A 5 9.63 -7.40 3.63
CA GLY A 5 8.52 -8.33 3.57
C GLY A 5 7.23 -7.67 3.10
N CYS A 6 6.14 -8.44 3.08
CA CYS A 6 4.85 -7.93 2.65
C CYS A 6 4.19 -7.08 3.75
N VAL A 7 3.46 -6.04 3.33
CA VAL A 7 2.72 -5.11 4.19
C VAL A 7 1.25 -5.11 3.79
N GLY A 8 0.35 -5.31 4.74
CA GLY A 8 -1.09 -5.41 4.52
C GLY A 8 -1.67 -6.72 5.02
N ARG A 9 -2.78 -7.14 4.40
CA ARG A 9 -3.43 -8.42 4.67
C ARG A 9 -4.16 -8.92 3.42
N TYR A 10 -4.23 -10.23 3.26
CA TYR A 10 -4.81 -10.85 2.07
C TYR A 10 -6.33 -10.66 2.04
N THR A 11 -6.85 -10.06 0.97
CA THR A 11 -8.30 -9.83 0.79
C THR A 11 -9.09 -11.14 0.65
N ARG A 12 -8.48 -12.21 0.10
CA ARG A 12 -9.15 -13.48 -0.20
C ARG A 12 -8.81 -14.63 0.75
N GLU A 13 -7.73 -14.52 1.53
CA GLU A 13 -7.29 -15.56 2.48
C GLU A 13 -7.74 -15.20 3.91
N GLU A 14 -9.05 -15.01 4.10
CA GLU A 14 -9.65 -14.71 5.41
C GLU A 14 -9.05 -13.48 6.13
N GLY A 15 -8.45 -12.54 5.40
CA GLY A 15 -7.80 -11.38 6.01
C GLY A 15 -6.47 -11.70 6.70
N ARG A 16 -5.82 -12.83 6.36
CA ARG A 16 -4.51 -13.20 6.91
C ARG A 16 -3.53 -12.04 6.80
N HIS A 17 -2.88 -11.70 7.91
CA HIS A 17 -1.89 -10.64 7.92
C HIS A 17 -0.56 -11.08 7.30
N CYS A 18 0.07 -10.16 6.58
CA CYS A 18 1.46 -10.28 6.14
C CYS A 18 2.44 -10.14 7.33
N GLN A 19 3.74 -10.21 7.03
CA GLN A 19 4.80 -10.03 8.03
C GLN A 19 4.69 -8.67 8.74
N ASN A 20 4.28 -7.61 8.03
CA ASN A 20 3.97 -6.30 8.59
C ASN A 20 5.07 -5.80 9.54
N TRP A 21 6.32 -5.82 9.10
CA TRP A 21 7.41 -5.30 9.93
C TRP A 21 7.23 -3.78 10.09
N PRO A 22 7.47 -3.21 11.29
CA PRO A 22 7.17 -1.80 11.54
C PRO A 22 7.82 -0.83 10.54
N ASP A 23 9.08 -1.03 10.17
CA ASP A 23 9.76 -0.15 9.21
C ASP A 23 9.14 -0.26 7.80
N ASP A 24 8.70 -1.45 7.42
CA ASP A 24 8.06 -1.70 6.13
C ASP A 24 6.66 -1.07 6.13
N GLN A 25 5.91 -1.17 7.23
CA GLN A 25 4.64 -0.47 7.42
C GLN A 25 4.82 1.04 7.30
N LEU A 26 5.80 1.60 8.00
CA LEU A 26 6.09 3.04 7.96
C LEU A 26 6.43 3.50 6.55
N MET A 27 7.26 2.74 5.83
CA MET A 27 7.60 3.06 4.44
C MET A 27 6.36 3.08 3.54
N VAL A 28 5.46 2.11 3.67
CA VAL A 28 4.21 2.08 2.88
C VAL A 28 3.27 3.22 3.28
N ILE A 29 3.20 3.56 4.57
CA ILE A 29 2.40 4.69 5.08
C ILE A 29 2.92 6.01 4.50
N ASP A 30 4.23 6.24 4.53
CA ASP A 30 4.86 7.46 4.00
C ASP A 30 4.59 7.61 2.50
N LEU A 31 4.72 6.52 1.74
CA LEU A 31 4.41 6.49 0.32
C LEU A 31 2.92 6.73 0.03
N LEU A 32 2.00 6.17 0.83
CA LEU A 32 0.58 6.42 0.64
C LEU A 32 0.22 7.86 1.02
N ASN A 33 0.87 8.43 2.03
CA ASN A 33 0.62 9.79 2.48
C ASN A 33 1.15 10.86 1.51
N SER A 34 2.21 10.58 0.76
CA SER A 34 2.72 11.49 -0.27
C SER A 34 1.82 11.52 -1.51
N VAL A 35 1.00 10.49 -1.72
CA VAL A 35 0.07 10.40 -2.85
C VAL A 35 -1.25 11.09 -2.51
N GLY A 36 -1.71 11.94 -3.43
CA GLY A 36 -2.99 12.65 -3.30
C GLY A 36 -4.19 11.72 -3.30
N LEU A 37 -5.30 12.19 -2.72
CA LEU A 37 -6.54 11.42 -2.61
C LEU A 37 -7.12 11.02 -3.98
N ASP A 38 -6.99 11.88 -5.00
CA ASP A 38 -7.49 11.62 -6.38
C ASP A 38 -6.70 10.53 -7.12
N ASP A 39 -5.47 10.28 -6.67
CA ASP A 39 -4.60 9.20 -7.12
C ASP A 39 -4.65 7.98 -6.17
N GLY A 40 -5.69 7.89 -5.34
CA GLY A 40 -5.91 6.72 -4.48
C GLY A 40 -5.02 6.65 -3.24
N GLY A 41 -4.21 7.68 -2.98
CA GLY A 41 -3.39 7.80 -1.77
C GLY A 41 -4.16 8.23 -0.52
N ALA A 42 -3.42 8.50 0.54
CA ALA A 42 -3.91 8.92 1.85
C ALA A 42 -3.76 10.43 2.10
N GLY A 43 -2.99 11.17 1.29
CA GLY A 43 -2.90 12.63 1.39
C GLY A 43 -2.50 13.16 2.77
N GLY A 44 -1.64 12.43 3.48
CA GLY A 44 -1.11 12.81 4.80
C GLY A 44 -1.98 12.44 6.00
N THR A 45 -3.11 11.75 5.83
CA THR A 45 -4.03 11.45 6.95
C THR A 45 -3.86 10.05 7.54
N LEU A 46 -2.98 9.20 7.00
CA LEU A 46 -2.80 7.84 7.47
C LEU A 46 -1.69 7.78 8.53
N ASP A 47 -2.00 7.28 9.73
CA ASP A 47 -0.99 7.02 10.77
C ASP A 47 -0.63 5.54 10.91
N GLY A 48 -1.50 4.64 10.43
CA GLY A 48 -1.33 3.19 10.44
C GLY A 48 -1.35 2.54 11.82
N ASN A 49 -1.58 3.29 12.89
CA ASN A 49 -1.37 2.85 14.27
C ASN A 49 -2.52 1.97 14.78
N ILE A 50 -2.18 1.04 15.67
CA ILE A 50 -3.11 0.26 16.49
C ILE A 50 -2.81 0.60 17.94
N ASN A 51 -3.74 1.27 18.62
CA ASN A 51 -3.55 1.77 19.99
C ASN A 51 -2.28 2.63 20.15
N GLY A 52 -2.02 3.52 19.17
CA GLY A 52 -0.93 4.50 19.23
C GLY A 52 0.45 4.00 18.78
N ARG A 53 0.55 2.80 18.19
CA ARG A 53 1.81 2.31 17.61
C ARG A 53 1.60 1.39 16.42
N LEU A 54 2.64 1.23 15.60
CA LEU A 54 2.74 0.15 14.62
C LEU A 54 2.94 -1.19 15.34
N VAL A 55 2.26 -2.23 14.86
CA VAL A 55 2.29 -3.56 15.48
C VAL A 55 2.88 -4.56 14.49
N THR A 56 3.98 -5.20 14.86
CA THR A 56 4.58 -6.26 14.05
C THR A 56 3.58 -7.38 13.79
N GLY A 57 3.49 -7.83 12.54
CA GLY A 57 2.60 -8.93 12.14
C GLY A 57 1.13 -8.55 12.01
N ILE A 58 0.75 -7.29 12.28
CA ILE A 58 -0.62 -6.81 12.15
C ILE A 58 -0.63 -5.53 11.34
N SER A 59 -1.49 -5.50 10.32
CA SER A 59 -1.80 -4.31 9.53
C SER A 59 -3.06 -3.69 10.11
N SER A 60 -3.05 -2.38 10.39
CA SER A 60 -4.26 -1.68 10.83
C SER A 60 -5.33 -1.68 9.73
N ASP A 61 -6.60 -1.58 10.12
CA ASP A 61 -7.69 -1.45 9.16
C ASP A 61 -7.50 -0.23 8.25
N ALA A 62 -6.98 0.88 8.80
CA ALA A 62 -6.68 2.08 8.04
C ALA A 62 -5.60 1.84 6.97
N LEU A 63 -4.51 1.16 7.32
CA LEU A 63 -3.45 0.81 6.37
C LEU A 63 -3.96 -0.13 5.27
N TYR A 64 -4.71 -1.16 5.64
CA TYR A 64 -5.33 -2.06 4.66
C TYR A 64 -6.30 -1.33 3.71
N GLN A 65 -7.16 -0.45 4.23
CA GLN A 65 -8.08 0.34 3.42
C GLN A 65 -7.33 1.25 2.44
N ALA A 66 -6.27 1.90 2.89
CA ALA A 66 -5.44 2.75 2.03
C ALA A 66 -4.75 1.94 0.91
N ILE A 67 -4.20 0.77 1.22
CA ILE A 67 -3.62 -0.13 0.21
C ILE A 67 -4.67 -0.54 -0.83
N THR A 68 -5.83 -1.03 -0.39
CA THR A 68 -6.86 -1.51 -1.33
C THR A 68 -7.47 -0.38 -2.16
N ARG A 69 -7.56 0.84 -1.63
CA ARG A 69 -7.98 2.02 -2.39
C ARG A 69 -6.98 2.35 -3.51
N PHE A 70 -5.69 2.30 -3.20
CA PHE A 70 -4.65 2.52 -4.21
C PHE A 70 -4.66 1.42 -5.27
N GLU A 71 -4.84 0.15 -4.87
CA GLU A 71 -5.06 -0.97 -5.79
C GLU A 71 -6.26 -0.73 -6.72
N ASP A 72 -7.43 -0.40 -6.17
CA ASP A 72 -8.66 -0.16 -6.95
C ASP A 72 -8.46 0.95 -8.00
N ARG A 73 -7.62 1.94 -7.69
CA ARG A 73 -7.31 3.08 -8.57
C ARG A 73 -6.39 2.71 -9.73
N HIS A 74 -5.34 1.94 -9.48
CA HIS A 74 -4.24 1.71 -10.44
C HIS A 74 -4.24 0.30 -11.05
N PHE A 75 -4.85 -0.65 -10.39
CA PHE A 75 -4.91 -2.07 -10.75
C PHE A 75 -6.35 -2.60 -10.62
N PRO A 76 -7.31 -2.03 -11.37
CA PRO A 76 -8.71 -2.40 -11.24
C PRO A 76 -8.91 -3.91 -11.44
N GLY A 77 -9.55 -4.55 -10.46
CA GLY A 77 -9.77 -6.00 -10.43
C GLY A 77 -8.69 -6.82 -9.70
N GLN A 78 -7.55 -6.20 -9.36
CA GLN A 78 -6.51 -6.79 -8.51
C GLN A 78 -6.59 -6.18 -7.11
N ARG A 79 -7.46 -6.75 -6.27
CA ARG A 79 -7.60 -6.35 -4.86
C ARG A 79 -6.92 -7.39 -3.97
N ASN A 80 -5.58 -7.37 -3.94
CA ASN A 80 -4.81 -8.34 -3.18
C ASN A 80 -4.78 -7.97 -1.70
N GLY A 81 -4.76 -6.68 -1.39
CA GLY A 81 -4.79 -6.12 -0.03
C GLY A 81 -3.43 -6.01 0.65
N PHE A 82 -2.35 -6.22 -0.09
CA PHE A 82 -0.99 -6.10 0.42
C PHE A 82 -0.02 -5.57 -0.63
N VAL A 83 1.04 -4.92 -0.16
CA VAL A 83 2.21 -4.52 -0.94
C VAL A 83 3.31 -5.54 -0.69
N ALA A 84 3.77 -6.21 -1.74
CA ALA A 84 4.92 -7.12 -1.67
C ALA A 84 6.21 -6.46 -2.16
N PRO A 85 7.38 -6.95 -1.71
CA PRO A 85 8.66 -6.63 -2.34
C PRO A 85 8.60 -6.87 -3.84
N ASP A 86 9.20 -5.98 -4.62
CA ASP A 86 9.29 -6.03 -6.10
C ASP A 86 7.97 -6.07 -6.87
N SER A 87 6.83 -5.92 -6.18
CA SER A 87 5.51 -5.98 -6.80
C SER A 87 5.27 -4.82 -7.77
N PRO A 88 4.46 -5.03 -8.82
CA PRO A 88 3.91 -3.97 -9.65
C PRO A 88 3.28 -2.83 -8.82
N LEU A 89 2.60 -3.19 -7.74
CA LEU A 89 1.94 -2.26 -6.83
C LEU A 89 2.96 -1.33 -6.14
N LEU A 90 4.04 -1.88 -5.58
CA LEU A 90 5.10 -1.09 -4.95
C LEU A 90 5.75 -0.13 -5.94
N LYS A 91 6.10 -0.61 -7.14
CA LYS A 91 6.73 0.21 -8.19
C LYS A 91 5.81 1.34 -8.65
N CYS A 92 4.52 1.06 -8.78
CA CYS A 92 3.52 2.08 -9.10
C CYS A 92 3.43 3.11 -7.98
N LEU A 93 3.31 2.67 -6.73
CA LEU A 93 3.21 3.54 -5.55
C LEU A 93 4.44 4.47 -5.43
N GLU A 94 5.65 3.93 -5.59
CA GLU A 94 6.88 4.73 -5.59
C GLU A 94 6.88 5.79 -6.71
N ALA A 95 6.42 5.43 -7.90
CA ALA A 95 6.41 6.35 -9.03
C ALA A 95 5.35 7.46 -8.90
N VAL A 96 4.16 7.14 -8.38
CA VAL A 96 3.12 8.15 -8.11
C VAL A 96 3.54 9.06 -6.96
N SER A 97 4.14 8.52 -5.91
CA SER A 97 4.74 9.30 -4.81
C SER A 97 5.82 10.26 -5.30
N ALA A 98 6.49 9.96 -6.42
CA ALA A 98 7.50 10.83 -7.02
C ALA A 98 6.92 11.88 -7.99
N GLY A 99 5.59 11.98 -8.11
CA GLY A 99 4.90 12.90 -9.02
C GLY A 99 4.61 12.33 -10.41
N GLY A 100 4.75 11.02 -10.61
CA GLY A 100 4.34 10.36 -11.85
C GLY A 100 2.82 10.22 -11.98
N THR A 101 2.29 10.33 -13.19
CA THR A 101 0.87 10.11 -13.47
C THR A 101 0.50 8.63 -13.30
N GLY A 102 -0.14 8.27 -12.19
CA GLY A 102 -0.31 6.87 -11.81
C GLY A 102 -1.22 6.03 -12.71
N ALA A 103 -2.14 6.64 -13.46
CA ALA A 103 -3.05 5.92 -14.35
C ALA A 103 -2.31 5.17 -15.48
N ASP A 104 -1.21 5.73 -15.97
CA ASP A 104 -0.43 5.13 -17.06
C ASP A 104 0.55 4.07 -16.55
N ILE A 105 1.04 4.23 -15.32
CA ILE A 105 2.04 3.35 -14.70
C ILE A 105 1.39 2.02 -14.31
N GLY A 106 0.25 2.05 -13.62
CA GLY A 106 -0.48 0.84 -13.23
C GLY A 106 -0.85 -0.03 -14.44
N ARG A 107 -1.32 0.59 -15.53
CA ARG A 107 -1.66 -0.13 -16.77
C ARG A 107 -0.47 -0.81 -17.42
N ARG A 108 0.70 -0.16 -17.42
CA ARG A 108 1.94 -0.73 -18.00
C ARG A 108 2.49 -1.91 -17.20
N LEU A 109 2.26 -1.92 -15.89
CA LEU A 109 2.78 -2.94 -14.99
C LEU A 109 1.82 -4.13 -14.79
N SER A 110 0.60 -4.05 -15.34
CA SER A 110 -0.43 -5.09 -15.25
C SER A 110 -0.44 -6.09 -16.42
N GLY A 111 0.43 -5.88 -17.43
CA GLY A 111 0.50 -6.66 -18.67
C GLY A 111 1.57 -7.75 -18.64
#